data_AF-A0A674CLP0-F1
#
_entry.id   AF-A0A674CLP0-F1
#
_cell.length_a   1.000
_cell.length_b   1.000
_cell.length_c   1.000
_cell.angle_alpha   90.00
_cell.angle_beta   90.00
_cell.angle_gamma   90.00
#
_symmetry.space_group_name_H-M   'P 1'
#
loop_
_entity.id
_entity.type
_entity.pdbx_description
1 polymer ?
#
loop_
_entity_poly.entity_id
_entity_poly.type
_entity_poly.pdbx_seq_one_letter_code
_entity_poly.pdbx_strand_id
1 'polypeptide(L)'
;CQNHSNPFTMYQEAKPPREEKCLPFEKSMELMPFKLRKYLVTRKHEVCSICIKFPNKLPVIVERYPHEMTLHLLDKTKFLVPFELTLGQFLCLLR
;
A
#
# COMPACT_ATOMS: atom_id res chain seq x y z
N CYS A 1 -15.08 59.03 -20.55
CA CYS A 1 -14.40 58.94 -19.24
C CYS A 1 -15.46 58.51 -18.22
N GLN A 2 -15.46 57.36 -17.57
CA GLN A 2 -14.53 56.23 -17.46
C GLN A 2 -15.41 54.98 -17.41
N ASN A 3 -15.03 53.97 -18.19
CA ASN A 3 -15.58 52.62 -18.07
C ASN A 3 -15.00 52.02 -16.78
N HIS A 4 -15.82 51.79 -15.76
CA HIS A 4 -15.47 50.91 -14.65
C HIS A 4 -16.22 49.59 -14.86
N SER A 5 -15.62 48.70 -15.64
CA SER A 5 -15.98 47.29 -15.64
C SER A 5 -15.58 46.70 -14.29
N ASN A 6 -16.56 46.37 -13.46
CA ASN A 6 -16.35 45.61 -12.23
C ASN A 6 -15.83 44.20 -12.59
N PRO A 7 -14.61 43.80 -12.18
CA PRO A 7 -14.05 42.50 -12.56
C PRO A 7 -14.59 41.32 -11.72
N PHE A 8 -15.65 41.51 -10.94
CA PHE A 8 -16.07 40.54 -9.90
C PHE A 8 -17.23 39.60 -10.25
N THR A 9 -17.56 39.39 -11.52
CA THR A 9 -18.66 38.47 -11.91
C THR A 9 -18.23 37.20 -12.64
N MET A 10 -16.97 36.78 -12.55
CA MET A 10 -16.47 35.57 -13.24
C MET A 10 -16.21 34.36 -12.31
N TYR A 11 -16.91 34.28 -11.18
CA TYR A 11 -16.96 33.05 -10.38
C TYR A 11 -18.39 32.50 -10.40
N GLN A 12 -18.80 32.03 -11.57
CA GLN A 12 -19.92 31.09 -11.70
C GLN A 12 -19.56 29.80 -10.94
N GLU A 13 -20.48 29.31 -10.12
CA GLU A 13 -20.36 28.10 -9.29
C GLU A 13 -19.82 26.88 -10.05
N ALA A 14 -18.52 26.62 -9.90
CA ALA A 14 -18.00 25.28 -10.07
C ALA A 14 -18.37 24.46 -8.84
N LYS A 15 -19.43 23.66 -8.94
CA LYS A 15 -19.80 22.64 -7.96
C LYS A 15 -18.55 21.81 -7.61
N PRO A 16 -18.13 21.72 -6.34
CA PRO A 16 -16.90 21.02 -5.98
C PRO A 16 -17.01 19.55 -6.42
N PRO A 17 -15.91 18.94 -6.93
CA PRO A 17 -15.86 17.50 -7.13
C PRO A 17 -16.22 16.83 -5.81
N ARG A 18 -17.09 15.80 -5.87
CA ARG A 18 -17.44 14.97 -4.71
C ARG A 18 -16.19 14.70 -3.89
N GLU A 19 -16.26 14.95 -2.58
CA GLU A 19 -15.20 14.69 -1.62
C GLU A 19 -14.63 13.27 -1.81
N GLU A 20 -13.60 13.14 -2.61
CA GLU A 20 -12.67 12.03 -2.50
C GLU A 20 -11.97 12.25 -1.18
N LYS A 21 -12.45 11.58 -0.12
CA LYS A 21 -11.72 11.49 1.13
C LYS A 21 -10.33 10.96 0.79
N CYS A 22 -9.31 11.82 0.88
CA CYS A 22 -7.92 11.41 0.74
C CYS A 22 -7.68 10.25 1.71
N LEU A 23 -7.29 9.08 1.17
CA LEU A 23 -6.89 7.96 2.01
C LEU A 23 -5.72 8.43 2.90
N PRO A 24 -5.73 8.12 4.21
CA PRO A 24 -4.61 8.44 5.09
C PRO A 24 -3.30 7.97 4.46
N PHE A 25 -2.25 8.79 4.54
CA PHE A 25 -0.95 8.52 3.90
C PHE A 25 -0.38 7.13 4.25
N GLU A 26 -0.58 6.65 5.47
CA GLU A 26 -0.17 5.28 5.85
C GLU A 26 -0.95 4.20 5.08
N LYS A 27 -2.26 4.40 4.89
CA LYS A 27 -3.13 3.46 4.18
C LYS A 27 -2.85 3.44 2.68
N SER A 28 -2.44 4.57 2.09
CA SER A 28 -2.06 4.61 0.68
C SER A 28 -0.74 3.88 0.41
N MET A 29 0.22 3.94 1.34
CA MET A 29 1.47 3.19 1.24
C MET A 29 1.28 1.68 1.32
N GLU A 30 0.22 1.20 1.99
CA GLU A 30 -0.09 -0.23 2.07
C GLU A 30 -0.61 -0.82 0.76
N LEU A 31 -1.19 0.01 -0.11
CA LEU A 31 -1.68 -0.37 -1.44
C LEU A 31 -0.57 -0.39 -2.50
N MET A 32 0.56 0.29 -2.26
CA MET A 32 1.71 0.28 -3.16
C MET A 32 2.42 -1.09 -3.15
N PRO A 33 2.91 -1.61 -4.29
CA PRO A 33 3.73 -2.82 -4.30
C PRO A 33 4.94 -2.72 -3.37
N PHE A 34 5.22 -3.76 -2.59
CA PHE A 34 6.22 -3.78 -1.53
C PHE A 34 7.60 -3.31 -2.01
N LYS A 35 7.97 -3.71 -3.23
CA LYS A 35 9.27 -3.36 -3.84
C LYS A 35 9.41 -1.87 -4.14
N LEU A 36 8.31 -1.13 -4.25
CA LEU A 36 8.29 0.32 -4.49
C LEU A 36 8.26 1.13 -3.19
N ARG A 37 7.87 0.53 -2.07
CA ARG A 37 7.79 1.22 -0.77
C ARG A 37 9.18 1.58 -0.22
N LYS A 38 10.21 0.81 -0.55
CA LYS A 38 11.61 1.01 -0.10
C LYS A 38 12.62 0.55 -1.14
N TYR A 39 13.77 1.22 -1.16
CA TYR A 39 14.92 0.83 -1.99
C TYR A 39 15.39 -0.59 -1.71
N LEU A 40 15.98 -1.23 -2.72
CA LEU A 40 16.50 -2.60 -2.61
C LEU A 40 17.52 -2.76 -1.48
N VAL A 41 18.42 -1.78 -1.30
CA VAL A 41 19.45 -1.81 -0.26
C VAL A 41 18.83 -1.87 1.14
N THR A 42 17.81 -1.06 1.40
CA THR A 42 17.08 -1.03 2.67
C THR A 42 16.39 -2.38 2.91
N ARG A 43 15.72 -2.93 1.90
CA ARG A 43 15.06 -4.24 2.01
C ARG A 43 16.07 -5.38 2.28
N LYS A 44 17.25 -5.35 1.66
CA LYS A 44 18.33 -6.31 1.93
C LYS A 44 18.83 -6.22 3.37
N HIS A 45 19.04 -5.00 3.87
CA HIS A 45 19.46 -4.80 5.25
C HIS A 45 18.43 -5.33 6.25
N GLU A 46 17.14 -5.02 6.05
CA GLU A 46 16.05 -5.55 6.88
C GLU A 46 16.01 -7.08 6.89
N VAL A 47 16.16 -7.71 5.72
CA VAL A 47 16.21 -9.18 5.61
C VAL A 47 17.42 -9.76 6.33
N CYS A 48 18.60 -9.13 6.21
CA CYS A 48 19.79 -9.58 6.93
C CYS A 48 19.56 -9.58 8.45
N SER A 49 19.08 -8.46 8.99
CA SER A 49 18.80 -8.34 10.43
C SER A 49 17.74 -9.33 10.91
N ILE A 50 16.66 -9.52 10.14
CA ILE A 50 15.56 -10.40 10.56
C ILE A 50 15.92 -11.88 10.47
N CYS A 51 16.72 -12.30 9.48
CA CYS A 51 17.19 -13.67 9.36
C CYS A 51 18.14 -14.05 10.50
N ILE A 52 19.00 -13.13 10.96
CA ILE A 52 19.84 -13.34 12.14
C ILE A 52 18.98 -13.52 13.40
N LYS A 53 17.94 -12.67 13.56
CA LYS A 53 17.05 -12.72 14.73
C LYS A 53 16.15 -13.95 14.76
N PHE A 54 15.74 -14.45 13.60
CA PHE A 54 14.82 -15.57 13.46
C PHE A 54 15.37 -16.60 12.45
N PRO A 55 16.41 -17.36 12.82
CA PRO A 55 17.13 -18.23 11.89
C PRO A 55 16.26 -19.32 11.28
N ASN A 56 15.20 -19.77 11.97
CA ASN A 56 14.28 -20.82 11.49
C ASN A 56 13.01 -20.25 10.83
N LYS A 57 13.03 -18.99 10.40
CA LYS A 57 11.90 -18.33 9.73
C LYS A 57 12.33 -17.78 8.38
N LEU A 58 11.48 -17.98 7.37
CA LEU A 58 11.61 -17.38 6.05
C LEU A 58 10.81 -16.07 5.97
N PRO A 59 11.44 -14.92 5.63
CA PRO A 59 10.71 -13.70 5.35
C PRO A 59 10.02 -13.79 3.99
N VAL A 60 8.68 -13.83 3.99
CA VAL A 60 7.84 -13.94 2.80
C VAL A 60 7.00 -12.68 2.63
N ILE A 61 6.96 -12.16 1.41
CA ILE A 61 6.09 -11.06 1.03
C ILE A 61 4.89 -11.62 0.28
N VAL A 62 3.68 -11.32 0.74
CA VAL A 62 2.44 -11.72 0.08
C VAL A 62 1.65 -10.45 -0.23
N GLU A 63 1.28 -10.29 -1.50
CA GLU A 63 0.47 -9.18 -1.96
C GLU A 63 -0.66 -9.72 -2.83
N ARG A 64 -1.81 -9.06 -2.78
CA ARG A 64 -2.92 -9.37 -3.68
C ARG A 64 -2.48 -9.08 -5.11
N TYR A 65 -2.85 -9.97 -6.04
CA TYR A 65 -2.62 -9.71 -7.45
C TYR A 65 -3.32 -8.40 -7.88
N PRO A 66 -2.66 -7.49 -8.63
CA PRO A 66 -3.24 -6.19 -8.95
C PRO A 66 -4.58 -6.24 -9.69
N HIS A 67 -4.80 -7.29 -10.49
CA HIS A 67 -6.04 -7.47 -11.24
C HIS A 67 -7.03 -8.44 -10.57
N GLU A 68 -6.79 -8.81 -9.31
CA GLU A 68 -7.77 -9.55 -8.51
C GLU A 68 -8.92 -8.63 -8.07
N MET A 69 -10.15 -9.05 -8.33
CA MET A 69 -11.35 -8.23 -8.14
C MET A 69 -12.27 -8.76 -7.04
N THR A 70 -12.13 -10.02 -6.65
CA THR A 70 -13.05 -10.72 -5.75
C THR A 70 -12.49 -10.88 -4.35
N LEU A 71 -11.18 -11.10 -4.23
CA LEU A 71 -10.54 -11.30 -2.93
C LEU A 71 -10.33 -9.98 -2.19
N HIS A 72 -10.58 -10.00 -0.88
CA HIS A 72 -10.28 -8.88 0.02
C HIS A 72 -8.77 -8.62 0.10
N LEU A 73 -8.40 -7.42 0.54
CA LEU A 73 -7.01 -7.09 0.84
C LEU A 73 -6.55 -7.84 2.09
N LEU A 74 -5.28 -8.25 2.10
CA LEU A 74 -4.65 -8.82 3.28
C LEU A 74 -4.31 -7.70 4.28
N ASP A 75 -4.54 -7.96 5.56
CA ASP A 75 -4.18 -7.03 6.65
C ASP A 75 -2.66 -6.86 6.80
N LYS A 76 -1.88 -7.85 6.36
CA LYS A 76 -0.42 -7.88 6.45
C LYS A 76 0.17 -8.37 5.15
N THR A 77 1.31 -7.79 4.76
CA THR A 77 2.03 -8.18 3.54
C THR A 77 3.39 -8.83 3.82
N LYS A 78 3.87 -8.81 5.07
CA LYS A 78 5.18 -9.36 5.47
C LYS A 78 5.00 -10.44 6.52
N PHE A 79 5.52 -11.64 6.25
CA PHE A 79 5.35 -12.82 7.07
C PHE A 79 6.70 -13.45 7.42
N LEU A 80 6.81 -14.02 8.62
CA LEU A 80 7.93 -14.86 9.03
C LEU A 80 7.43 -16.31 9.13
N VAL A 81 7.66 -17.08 8.07
CA VAL A 81 7.09 -18.42 7.90
C VAL A 81 8.08 -19.47 8.44
N PRO A 82 7.68 -20.41 9.31
CA PRO A 82 8.54 -21.54 9.71
C PRO A 82 8.96 -22.38 8.49
N PHE A 83 10.20 -22.90 8.47
CA PHE A 83 10.70 -23.70 7.34
C PHE A 83 9.96 -25.03 7.15
N GLU A 84 9.43 -25.57 8.23
CA GLU A 84 8.73 -26.86 8.24
C GLU A 84 7.30 -26.72 7.70
N LEU A 85 6.84 -25.48 7.51
CA LEU A 85 5.47 -25.18 7.12
C LEU A 85 5.32 -25.34 5.60
N THR A 86 4.44 -26.26 5.21
CA THR A 86 4.16 -26.55 3.80
C THR A 86 3.39 -25.41 3.13
N LEU A 87 3.49 -25.29 1.80
CA LEU A 87 2.70 -24.30 1.06
C LEU A 87 1.19 -24.42 1.34
N GLY A 88 0.66 -25.64 1.45
CA GLY A 88 -0.75 -25.87 1.75
C GLY A 88 -1.17 -25.33 3.13
N GLN A 89 -0.35 -25.58 4.16
CA GLN A 89 -0.56 -25.00 5.48
C GLN A 89 -0.46 -23.47 5.45
N PHE A 90 0.50 -22.93 4.69
CA PHE A 90 0.67 -21.49 4.57
C PHE A 90 -0.55 -20.82 3.93
N LEU A 91 -1.05 -21.41 2.84
CA LEU A 91 -2.28 -20.94 2.18
C LEU A 91 -3.49 -21.02 3.11
N CYS A 92 -3.57 -22.01 3.99
CA CYS A 92 -4.64 -22.11 4.97
C CYS A 92 -4.61 -20.96 6.00
N LEU A 93 -3.44 -20.41 6.32
CA LEU A 93 -3.29 -19.26 7.23
C LEU A 93 -3.65 -17.91 6.58
N LEU A 94 -3.71 -17.86 5.25
CA LEU A 94 -4.00 -16.65 4.47
C LEU A 94 -5.47 -16.55 4.04
N ARG A 95 -6.26 -17.60 4.26
CA ARG A 95 -7.70 -17.67 3.94
C ARG A 95 -8.54 -17.17 5.10
#